data_AF-A0A529HNN6-F1
#
_entry.id   AF-A0A529HNN6-F1
#
_cell.length_a   1.000
_cell.length_b   1.000
_cell.length_c   1.000
_cell.angle_alpha   90.00
_cell.angle_beta   90.00
_cell.angle_gamma   90.00
#
_symmetry.space_group_name_H-M   'P 1'
#
loop_
_entity.id
_entity.type
_entity.pdbx_description
1 polymer ?
#
loop_
_entity_poly.entity_id
_entity_poly.type
_entity_poly.pdbx_seq_one_letter_code
_entity_poly.pdbx_strand_id
1 'polypeptide(L)'
;MSCIQIAGRRIGPGEPPYVIAELSANHNGSIETALHLVEEAKKAGADAVKLQTYKPDTITLDCKGEEFRIDGGLWDGRTLYDLYEEAHMPWDWHKLLFDRGRELGVT
;
A
#
# COMPACT_ATOMS: atom_id res chain seq x y z
N MET A 1 -24.94 -14.73 -10.29
CA MET A 1 -23.54 -14.46 -9.92
C MET A 1 -23.41 -12.99 -9.58
N SER A 2 -22.78 -12.63 -8.46
CA SER A 2 -22.64 -11.25 -8.02
C SER A 2 -21.54 -10.52 -8.79
N CYS A 3 -21.78 -9.26 -9.14
CA CYS A 3 -20.78 -8.34 -9.70
C CYS A 3 -20.76 -7.07 -8.85
N ILE A 4 -19.60 -6.42 -8.78
CA ILE A 4 -19.44 -5.08 -8.22
C ILE A 4 -18.83 -4.15 -9.28
N GLN A 5 -18.80 -2.85 -8.99
CA GLN A 5 -18.16 -1.86 -9.84
C GLN A 5 -17.26 -0.97 -8.98
N ILE A 6 -16.01 -0.81 -9.40
CA ILE A 6 -15.02 0.07 -8.76
C ILE A 6 -14.54 1.05 -9.82
N ALA A 7 -14.64 2.36 -9.56
CA ALA A 7 -14.18 3.42 -10.47
C ALA A 7 -14.63 3.24 -11.93
N GLY A 8 -15.85 2.76 -12.15
CA GLY A 8 -16.38 2.50 -13.50
C GLY A 8 -16.08 1.10 -14.06
N ARG A 9 -15.13 0.35 -13.50
CA ARG A 9 -14.76 -1.01 -13.92
C ARG A 9 -15.62 -2.07 -13.23
N ARG A 10 -16.31 -2.91 -14.02
CA ARG A 10 -17.05 -4.08 -13.50
C ARG A 10 -16.09 -5.20 -13.09
N ILE A 11 -16.38 -5.86 -11.96
CA ILE A 11 -15.60 -6.96 -11.41
C ILE A 11 -16.56 -8.10 -11.06
N GLY A 12 -16.29 -9.29 -11.59
CA GLY A 12 -17.10 -10.49 -11.36
C GLY A 12 -16.91 -11.53 -12.47
N PRO A 13 -17.69 -12.63 -12.45
CA PRO A 13 -17.60 -13.66 -13.47
C PRO A 13 -17.88 -13.13 -14.88
N GLY A 14 -17.05 -13.52 -15.85
CA GLY A 14 -17.14 -13.06 -17.25
C GLY A 14 -16.41 -11.75 -17.54
N GLU A 15 -15.88 -11.07 -16.53
CA GLU A 15 -14.99 -9.90 -16.69
C GLU A 15 -13.52 -10.33 -16.67
N PRO A 16 -12.61 -9.61 -17.35
CA PRO A 16 -11.17 -9.79 -17.14
C PRO A 16 -10.78 -9.60 -15.66
N PRO A 17 -9.73 -10.29 -15.17
CA PRO A 17 -9.22 -10.09 -13.81
C PRO A 17 -8.94 -8.62 -13.52
N TYR A 18 -9.22 -8.21 -12.27
CA TYR A 18 -8.90 -6.87 -11.78
C TYR A 18 -7.59 -6.91 -11.00
N VAL A 19 -6.53 -6.33 -11.55
CA VAL A 19 -5.17 -6.40 -11.02
C VAL A 19 -4.88 -5.16 -10.17
N ILE A 20 -4.59 -5.39 -8.89
CA ILE A 20 -4.25 -4.34 -7.93
C ILE A 20 -2.73 -4.41 -7.66
N ALA A 21 -2.02 -3.35 -8.02
CA ALA A 21 -0.61 -3.19 -7.66
C ALA A 21 -0.51 -2.72 -6.21
N GLU A 22 0.06 -3.57 -5.36
CA GLU A 22 0.25 -3.24 -3.94
C GLU A 22 1.52 -2.41 -3.73
N LEU A 23 1.36 -1.15 -3.31
CA LEU A 23 2.50 -0.26 -3.09
C LEU A 23 3.22 -0.60 -1.77
N SER A 24 2.47 -0.87 -0.69
CA SER A 24 3.02 -1.22 0.63
C SER A 24 4.09 -0.21 1.10
N ALA A 25 5.12 -0.67 1.80
CA ALA A 25 6.29 0.10 2.23
C ALA A 25 7.38 0.23 1.15
N ASN A 26 7.12 -0.16 -0.11
CA ASN A 26 8.13 -0.14 -1.18
C ASN A 26 8.58 1.28 -1.58
N HIS A 27 7.91 2.31 -1.05
CA HIS A 27 8.32 3.71 -1.19
C HIS A 27 9.60 4.05 -0.40
N ASN A 28 10.02 3.23 0.57
CA ASN A 28 11.24 3.41 1.34
C ASN A 28 11.40 4.84 1.90
N GLY A 29 10.32 5.40 2.44
CA GLY A 29 10.32 6.76 2.99
C GLY A 29 10.46 7.91 1.98
N SER A 30 10.35 7.68 0.66
CA SER A 30 10.37 8.74 -0.37
C SER A 30 9.03 8.89 -1.10
N ILE A 31 8.49 10.11 -1.10
CA ILE A 31 7.26 10.45 -1.84
C ILE A 31 7.49 10.38 -3.35
N GLU A 32 8.69 10.75 -3.81
CA GLU A 32 9.08 10.65 -5.21
C GLU A 32 9.07 9.19 -5.67
N THR A 33 9.58 8.29 -4.83
CA THR A 33 9.53 6.84 -5.10
C THR A 33 8.09 6.33 -5.12
N ALA A 34 7.25 6.75 -4.18
CA ALA A 34 5.84 6.38 -4.14
C ALA A 34 5.10 6.83 -5.42
N LEU A 35 5.30 8.08 -5.85
CA LEU A 35 4.72 8.62 -7.09
C LEU A 35 5.23 7.85 -8.33
N HIS A 36 6.53 7.55 -8.38
CA HIS A 36 7.11 6.76 -9.46
C HIS A 36 6.50 5.35 -9.52
N LEU A 37 6.30 4.68 -8.38
CA LEU A 37 5.66 3.37 -8.33
C LEU A 37 4.21 3.40 -8.85
N VAL A 38 3.45 4.47 -8.58
CA VAL A 38 2.09 4.64 -9.16
C VAL A 38 2.16 4.73 -10.68
N GLU A 39 3.12 5.48 -11.22
CA GLU A 39 3.33 5.59 -12.67
C GLU A 39 3.71 4.25 -13.30
N GLU A 40 4.65 3.52 -12.70
CA GLU A 40 5.08 2.22 -13.22
C GLU A 40 3.98 1.17 -13.11
N ALA A 41 3.16 1.19 -12.05
CA ALA A 41 1.99 0.33 -11.93
C ALA A 41 1.01 0.56 -13.09
N LYS A 42 0.72 1.83 -13.43
CA LYS A 42 -0.13 2.15 -14.58
C LYS A 42 0.51 1.66 -15.89
N LYS A 43 1.80 1.92 -16.10
CA LYS A 43 2.53 1.49 -17.31
C LYS A 43 2.54 -0.04 -17.47
N ALA A 44 2.61 -0.77 -16.36
CA ALA A 44 2.54 -2.23 -16.33
C ALA A 44 1.12 -2.78 -16.59
N GLY A 45 0.09 -1.93 -16.61
CA GLY A 45 -1.29 -2.32 -16.89
C GLY A 45 -2.13 -2.66 -15.65
N ALA A 46 -1.73 -2.22 -14.46
CA ALA A 46 -2.56 -2.37 -13.27
C ALA A 46 -3.87 -1.57 -13.39
N ASP A 47 -4.96 -2.12 -12.87
CA ASP A 47 -6.27 -1.46 -12.81
C ASP A 47 -6.36 -0.49 -11.61
N ALA A 48 -5.66 -0.82 -10.53
CA ALA A 48 -5.61 -0.02 -9.30
C ALA A 48 -4.23 -0.06 -8.64
N VAL A 49 -3.94 0.96 -7.84
CA VAL A 49 -2.87 0.94 -6.85
C VAL A 49 -3.47 0.93 -5.45
N LYS A 50 -2.97 0.04 -4.58
CA LYS A 50 -3.40 -0.02 -3.18
C LYS A 50 -2.34 0.54 -2.24
N LEU A 51 -2.80 1.37 -1.31
CA LEU A 51 -2.01 1.97 -0.23
C LEU A 51 -2.34 1.26 1.10
N GLN A 52 -1.44 1.37 2.08
CA GLN A 52 -1.68 0.95 3.44
C GLN A 52 -1.77 2.19 4.34
N THR A 53 -2.88 2.32 5.08
CA THR A 53 -3.12 3.47 5.94
C THR A 53 -3.12 3.01 7.39
N TYR A 54 -1.99 3.23 8.06
CA TYR A 54 -1.83 3.01 9.50
C TYR A 54 -0.73 3.94 10.01
N LYS A 55 -0.67 4.04 11.34
CA LYS A 55 0.51 4.42 12.11
C LYS A 55 0.79 3.32 13.14
N PRO A 56 1.99 3.21 13.69
CA PRO A 56 2.30 2.15 14.67
C PRO A 56 1.32 2.12 15.84
N ASP A 57 0.98 3.29 16.38
CA ASP A 57 0.00 3.50 17.47
C ASP A 57 -1.44 3.08 17.13
N THR A 58 -1.77 2.89 15.85
CA THR A 58 -3.11 2.45 15.41
C THR A 58 -3.25 0.94 15.19
N ILE A 59 -2.13 0.22 15.11
CA ILE A 59 -2.12 -1.20 14.70
C ILE A 59 -1.33 -2.11 15.64
N THR A 60 -0.45 -1.55 16.46
CA THR A 60 0.36 -2.30 17.43
C THR A 60 0.60 -1.49 18.70
N LEU A 61 1.30 -2.09 19.65
CA LEU A 61 1.71 -1.47 20.91
C LEU A 61 3.19 -1.12 20.86
N ASP A 62 3.58 0.00 21.48
CA ASP A 62 4.99 0.30 21.79
C ASP A 62 5.44 -0.61 22.92
N CYS A 63 5.82 -1.84 22.55
CA CYS A 63 6.18 -2.91 23.47
C CYS A 63 7.44 -3.62 22.98
N LYS A 64 8.33 -3.92 23.93
CA LYS A 64 9.61 -4.62 23.69
C LYS A 64 9.60 -6.08 24.17
N GLY A 65 8.42 -6.59 24.56
CA GLY A 65 8.21 -8.00 24.89
C GLY A 65 8.52 -8.90 23.71
N GLU A 66 8.90 -10.15 23.98
CA GLU A 66 9.27 -11.13 22.95
C GLU A 66 8.13 -11.32 21.93
N GLU A 67 6.87 -11.24 22.38
CA GLU A 67 5.68 -11.35 21.53
C GLU A 67 5.49 -10.20 20.54
N PHE A 68 6.19 -9.08 20.73
CA PHE A 68 6.21 -7.93 19.81
C PHE A 68 7.52 -7.83 19.02
N ARG A 69 8.41 -8.81 19.14
CA ARG A 69 9.65 -8.89 18.37
C ARG A 69 9.51 -9.87 17.21
N ILE A 70 10.19 -9.55 16.12
CA ILE A 70 10.22 -10.38 14.93
C ILE A 70 11.41 -11.31 15.04
N ASP A 71 11.15 -12.61 14.91
CA ASP A 71 12.17 -13.65 14.87
C ASP A 71 12.37 -14.16 13.43
N GLY A 72 13.59 -14.04 12.94
CA GLY A 72 14.02 -14.46 11.62
C GLY A 72 13.68 -13.49 10.48
N GLY A 73 14.23 -13.78 9.30
CA GLY A 73 14.00 -13.00 8.09
C GLY A 73 14.72 -11.65 8.05
N LEU A 74 14.26 -10.76 7.17
CA LEU A 74 14.90 -9.46 6.91
C LEU A 74 14.81 -8.48 8.10
N TRP A 75 13.83 -8.70 8.99
CA TRP A 75 13.49 -7.78 10.08
C TRP A 75 13.80 -8.36 11.46
N ASP A 76 14.61 -9.42 11.51
CA ASP A 76 15.00 -10.12 12.73
C ASP A 76 15.47 -9.15 13.83
N GLY A 77 14.96 -9.34 15.05
CA GLY A 77 15.31 -8.57 16.24
C GLY A 77 14.61 -7.20 16.37
N ARG A 78 13.91 -6.72 15.35
CA ARG A 78 13.10 -5.49 15.42
C ARG A 78 11.80 -5.72 16.19
N THR A 79 11.29 -4.68 16.84
CA THR A 79 9.91 -4.69 17.33
C THR A 79 8.94 -4.38 16.20
N LEU A 80 7.68 -4.81 16.33
CA LEU A 80 6.61 -4.43 15.40
C LEU A 80 6.42 -2.92 15.33
N TYR A 81 6.54 -2.23 16.47
CA TYR A 81 6.41 -0.78 16.54
C TYR A 81 7.52 -0.09 15.72
N ASP A 82 8.78 -0.47 15.92
CA ASP A 82 9.92 0.08 15.18
C ASP A 82 9.81 -0.18 13.68
N LEU A 83 9.33 -1.37 13.28
CA LEU A 83 9.15 -1.70 11.88
C LEU A 83 8.07 -0.82 11.24
N TYR A 84 6.91 -0.70 11.88
CA TYR A 84 5.81 0.10 11.33
C TYR A 84 6.12 1.59 11.36
N GLU A 85 6.92 2.09 12.29
CA GLU A 85 7.35 3.49 12.30
C GLU A 85 8.16 3.81 11.04
N GLU A 86 9.02 2.90 10.59
CA GLU A 86 9.78 3.08 9.35
C GLU A 86 8.92 2.81 8.09
N ALA A 87 8.07 1.79 8.14
CA ALA A 87 7.37 1.27 6.97
C ALA A 87 6.09 2.04 6.61
N HIS A 88 5.49 2.77 7.55
CA HIS A 88 4.20 3.41 7.32
C HIS A 88 4.28 4.50 6.25
N MET A 89 3.16 4.69 5.55
CA MET A 89 2.98 5.80 4.63
C MET A 89 2.49 7.04 5.39
N PRO A 90 3.20 8.18 5.29
CA PRO A 90 2.70 9.45 5.82
C PRO A 90 1.31 9.80 5.27
N TRP A 91 0.39 10.23 6.15
CA TRP A 91 -1.01 10.45 5.76
C TRP A 91 -1.20 11.63 4.81
N ASP A 92 -0.35 12.65 4.89
CA ASP A 92 -0.31 13.79 3.99
C ASP A 92 -0.01 13.39 2.54
N TRP A 93 0.67 12.26 2.32
CA TRP A 93 0.95 11.75 0.97
C TRP A 93 -0.28 11.21 0.26
N HIS A 94 -1.32 10.80 0.99
CA HIS A 94 -2.49 10.13 0.39
C HIS A 94 -3.16 11.03 -0.66
N LYS A 95 -3.28 12.34 -0.38
CA LYS A 95 -3.86 13.28 -1.33
C LYS A 95 -3.04 13.32 -2.63
N LEU A 96 -1.72 13.43 -2.52
CA LEU A 96 -0.81 13.51 -3.67
C LEU A 96 -0.88 12.23 -4.51
N LEU A 97 -0.86 11.07 -3.88
CA LEU A 97 -0.92 9.78 -4.57
C LEU A 97 -2.28 9.55 -5.23
N PHE A 98 -3.38 9.91 -4.57
CA PHE A 98 -4.72 9.83 -5.17
C PHE A 98 -4.90 10.82 -6.32
N ASP A 99 -4.36 12.04 -6.22
CA ASP A 99 -4.37 13.01 -7.33
C ASP A 99 -3.59 12.43 -8.52
N ARG A 100 -2.40 11.88 -8.28
CA ARG A 100 -1.58 11.26 -9.32
C ARG A 100 -2.26 10.06 -9.98
N GLY A 101 -2.90 9.19 -9.19
CA GLY A 101 -3.67 8.05 -9.70
C GLY A 101 -4.80 8.50 -10.65
N ARG A 102 -5.56 9.52 -10.23
CA ARG A 102 -6.63 10.13 -11.06
C ARG A 102 -6.10 10.70 -12.37
N GLU A 103 -4.98 11.43 -12.34
CA GLU A 103 -4.35 11.98 -13.55
C GLU A 103 -3.95 10.90 -14.55
N LEU A 104 -3.48 9.75 -14.06
CA LEU A 104 -3.02 8.62 -14.87
C LEU A 104 -4.16 7.67 -15.29
N GLY A 105 -5.35 7.85 -14.75
CA GLY A 105 -6.47 6.93 -14.96
C GLY A 105 -6.18 5.53 -14.40
N VAL A 106 -5.56 5.46 -13.22
CA VAL A 106 -5.50 4.26 -12.37
C VAL A 106 -6.30 4.52 -11.10
N THR A 107 -7.03 3.51 -10.63
CA THR A 107 -7.81 3.63 -9.38
C THR A 107 -6.90 3.75 -8.17
#